data_AF-A0A973XYK3-F1
#
_entry.id   AF-A0A973XYK3-F1
#
_cell.length_a   1.000
_cell.length_b   1.000
_cell.length_c   1.000
_cell.angle_alpha   90.00
_cell.angle_beta   90.00
_cell.angle_gamma   90.00
#
_symmetry.space_group_name_H-M   'P 1'
#
loop_
_entity.id
_entity.type
_entity.pdbx_description
1 polymer ?
#
loop_
_entity_poly.entity_id
_entity_poly.type
_entity_poly.pdbx_seq_one_letter_code
_entity_poly.pdbx_strand_id
1 'polypeptide(L)'
;MAAVAAPADALVILAHIGIRTARESAVNGFPWESTIAILGLAIPVAAAAWEFALVGRKRLGYRIQMDTTAPDAAEAPHAGVLRQMQRDDASLRDPSFALLRIENSGWTLIDSDDYVSQGSAEVGIEVRFPGRQVVGMVVTEMSHDYLRRSFVNTPRDGVPAEAAPGLEVIDGRITLPKVALNRGNHYKVLAVLEREQEFTAPEFPDPVIVAGIKGGVHGGSIKKTASHVLASKPVMTFIAMLVLVAAAQSLTTFTRDEVRAAPLDCAKGTLVLSGSTAFAPVVREAAKQYEKTCPDARIPLTENSFKGSVAGLDSLAAAGRRAKQQGSAGLPDRLAFTDGVKSVRRPQLLPRPVALSLFTLVVNKDAGVQDLSLKQVREIYTGRVTNWRQVGGNDLPVQLVSRNPGSGTRSTLVQQVLGGKELMEVTEGDCVALDGSRPGRCEVGDTGTLLDAVAATPGALGHSEVGATLTRDDLQRVRIDGYAATLEGADDGAYPYWQTEYAYTYGEPPADSIAAGFLRYLANEVGKDILRAQGHRPCAELAKPLLCRPT
;
A
#
# COMPACT_ATOMS: atom_id res chain seq x y z
N MET A 1 -27.15 35.28 23.91
CA MET A 1 -26.10 34.25 24.11
C MET A 1 -25.42 34.06 22.78
N ALA A 2 -24.22 34.64 22.63
CA ALA A 2 -23.44 34.58 21.40
C ALA A 2 -22.60 33.29 21.39
N ALA A 3 -22.73 32.48 20.33
CA ALA A 3 -21.82 31.40 20.02
C ALA A 3 -20.70 31.94 19.12
N VAL A 4 -19.49 31.98 19.64
CA VAL A 4 -18.28 32.33 18.87
C VAL A 4 -17.78 31.07 18.17
N ALA A 5 -17.82 31.07 16.85
CA ALA A 5 -17.14 30.07 16.02
C ALA A 5 -15.64 30.40 15.97
N ALA A 6 -14.78 29.45 16.34
CA ALA A 6 -13.34 29.54 16.11
C ALA A 6 -13.01 29.14 14.65
N PRO A 7 -12.04 29.77 13.97
CA PRO A 7 -11.78 29.53 12.56
C PRO A 7 -10.92 28.27 12.34
N ALA A 8 -11.24 27.54 11.27
CA ALA A 8 -10.59 26.30 10.84
C ALA A 8 -9.10 26.46 10.43
N ASP A 9 -8.58 27.69 10.39
CA ASP A 9 -7.22 28.00 9.90
C ASP A 9 -6.11 27.69 10.92
N ALA A 10 -6.43 27.58 12.21
CA ALA A 10 -5.43 27.26 13.25
C ALA A 10 -4.97 25.78 13.20
N LEU A 11 -5.81 24.87 12.71
CA LEU A 11 -5.51 23.44 12.66
C LEU A 11 -4.56 23.07 11.51
N VAL A 12 -4.61 23.82 10.40
CA VAL A 12 -3.77 23.60 9.21
C VAL A 12 -2.34 24.07 9.44
N ILE A 13 -2.16 25.17 10.20
CA ILE A 13 -0.82 25.71 10.52
C ILE A 13 -0.10 24.83 11.54
N LEU A 14 -0.81 24.25 12.53
CA LEU A 14 -0.22 23.28 13.46
C LEU A 14 0.15 21.96 12.78
N ALA A 15 -0.61 21.51 11.78
CA ALA A 15 -0.26 20.36 10.96
C ALA A 15 0.99 20.61 10.10
N HIS A 16 1.14 21.81 9.50
CA HIS A 16 2.32 22.15 8.71
C HIS A 16 3.60 22.34 9.54
N ILE A 17 3.48 22.83 10.78
CA ILE A 17 4.62 22.99 11.69
C ILE A 17 5.05 21.63 12.28
N GLY A 18 4.10 20.74 12.60
CA GLY A 18 4.39 19.38 13.10
C GLY A 18 5.02 18.44 12.07
N ILE A 19 4.77 18.64 10.78
CA ILE A 19 5.34 17.81 9.70
C ILE A 19 6.78 18.23 9.36
N ARG A 20 7.15 19.52 9.51
CA ARG A 20 8.53 19.95 9.28
C ARG A 20 9.50 19.47 10.35
N THR A 21 9.08 19.33 11.61
CA THR A 21 9.96 18.93 12.73
C THR A 21 10.21 17.42 12.78
N ALA A 22 9.36 16.60 12.17
CA ALA A 22 9.60 15.15 12.06
C ALA A 22 10.64 14.78 10.98
N ARG A 23 10.99 15.70 10.07
CA ARG A 23 11.93 15.44 8.97
C ARG A 23 13.41 15.48 9.39
N GLU A 24 13.72 16.01 10.58
CA GLU A 24 15.11 16.21 11.05
C GLU A 24 15.50 15.39 12.30
N SER A 25 14.58 14.62 12.89
CA SER A 25 14.89 13.80 14.07
C SER A 25 15.19 12.35 13.70
N ALA A 26 16.19 12.16 12.83
CA ALA A 26 16.84 10.86 12.72
C ALA A 26 17.60 10.60 14.03
N VAL A 27 17.09 9.67 14.85
CA VAL A 27 17.91 9.10 15.93
C VAL A 27 18.99 8.26 15.24
N ASN A 28 20.21 8.79 15.16
CA ASN A 28 21.42 8.09 14.67
C ASN A 28 21.28 7.44 13.27
N GLY A 29 20.69 8.14 12.30
CA GLY A 29 20.69 7.70 10.89
C GLY A 29 19.82 6.48 10.57
N PHE A 30 19.03 5.97 11.53
CA PHE A 30 18.08 4.89 11.28
C PHE A 30 16.68 5.46 10.99
N PRO A 31 15.98 5.01 9.93
CA PRO A 31 14.60 5.41 9.68
C PRO A 31 13.73 5.07 10.89
N TRP A 32 12.94 6.02 11.37
CA TRP A 32 12.10 5.87 12.56
C TRP A 32 11.07 4.73 12.38
N GLU A 33 10.70 4.42 11.13
CA GLU A 33 9.82 3.29 10.78
C GLU A 33 10.44 1.94 11.13
N SER A 34 11.74 1.78 10.84
CA SER A 34 12.49 0.59 11.19
C SER A 34 12.55 0.43 12.72
N THR A 35 12.72 1.54 13.44
CA THR A 35 12.69 1.54 14.91
C THR A 35 11.34 1.09 15.45
N ILE A 36 10.22 1.54 14.88
CA ILE A 36 8.88 1.12 15.29
C ILE A 36 8.63 -0.36 14.97
N ALA A 37 9.04 -0.84 13.80
CA ALA A 37 8.92 -2.25 13.44
C ALA A 37 9.74 -3.16 14.38
N ILE A 38 10.96 -2.75 14.73
CA ILE A 38 11.82 -3.45 15.69
C ILE A 38 11.16 -3.46 17.08
N LEU A 39 10.59 -2.34 17.52
CA LEU A 39 9.86 -2.27 18.80
C LEU A 39 8.64 -3.20 18.81
N GLY A 40 7.88 -3.26 17.71
CA GLY A 40 6.73 -4.16 17.57
C GLY A 40 7.07 -5.64 17.75
N LEU A 41 8.30 -6.05 17.39
CA LEU A 41 8.81 -7.41 17.62
C LEU A 41 9.45 -7.59 19.00
N ALA A 42 10.21 -6.60 19.46
CA ALA A 42 10.96 -6.68 20.72
C ALA A 42 10.06 -6.69 21.97
N ILE A 43 8.94 -5.96 21.94
CA ILE A 43 7.99 -5.87 23.06
C ILE A 43 7.39 -7.24 23.43
N PRO A 44 6.80 -8.03 22.50
CA PRO A 44 6.34 -9.40 22.79
C PRO A 44 7.43 -10.31 23.33
N VAL A 45 8.64 -10.25 22.75
CA VAL A 45 9.77 -11.10 23.12
C VAL A 45 10.24 -10.76 24.53
N ALA A 46 10.34 -9.47 24.87
CA ALA A 46 10.69 -9.00 26.20
C ALA A 46 9.60 -9.35 27.22
N ALA A 47 8.32 -9.23 26.86
CA ALA A 47 7.20 -9.65 27.71
C ALA A 47 7.26 -11.13 28.04
N ALA A 48 7.48 -11.98 27.02
CA ALA A 48 7.66 -13.41 27.20
C ALA A 48 8.90 -13.72 28.03
N ALA A 49 10.05 -13.13 27.72
CA ALA A 49 11.28 -13.35 28.48
C ALA A 49 11.11 -12.93 29.96
N TRP A 50 10.42 -11.82 30.24
CA TRP A 50 10.13 -11.39 31.60
C TRP A 50 9.24 -12.39 32.35
N GLU A 51 8.16 -12.86 31.72
CA GLU A 51 7.22 -13.81 32.33
C GLU A 51 7.85 -15.19 32.55
N PHE A 52 8.69 -15.67 31.63
CA PHE A 52 9.28 -17.02 31.70
C PHE A 52 10.64 -17.08 32.43
N ALA A 53 11.50 -16.07 32.30
CA ALA A 53 12.86 -16.11 32.82
C ALA A 53 13.02 -15.42 34.19
N LEU A 54 12.24 -14.35 34.48
CA LEU A 54 12.44 -13.51 35.66
C LEU A 54 11.35 -13.67 36.73
N VAL A 55 10.08 -13.89 36.34
CA VAL A 55 8.98 -13.98 37.30
C VAL A 55 8.68 -15.43 37.72
N GLY A 56 9.45 -15.94 38.69
CA GLY A 56 9.08 -17.03 39.62
C GLY A 56 8.61 -18.37 39.00
N ARG A 57 9.57 -19.19 38.54
CA ARG A 57 9.38 -20.53 37.96
C ARG A 57 8.61 -21.51 38.87
N LYS A 58 8.78 -21.40 40.20
CA LYS A 58 8.19 -22.29 41.23
C LYS A 58 7.13 -21.53 42.03
N ARG A 59 5.87 -21.99 42.03
CA ARG A 59 4.78 -21.36 42.81
C ARG A 59 3.90 -22.40 43.48
N LEU A 60 3.98 -22.45 44.79
CA LEU A 60 3.04 -23.20 45.60
C LEU A 60 1.76 -22.36 45.76
N GLY A 61 0.62 -22.99 45.56
CA GLY A 61 -0.70 -22.36 45.66
C GLY A 61 -1.62 -23.19 46.53
N TYR A 62 -2.67 -22.56 47.07
CA TYR A 62 -3.73 -23.25 47.77
C TYR A 62 -5.11 -22.72 47.39
N ARG A 63 -6.11 -23.60 47.52
CA ARG A 63 -7.54 -23.28 47.38
C ARG A 63 -8.33 -23.97 48.48
N ILE A 64 -9.31 -23.26 49.03
CA ILE A 64 -10.27 -23.81 49.98
C ILE A 64 -11.46 -24.28 49.14
N GLN A 65 -11.69 -25.59 49.07
CA GLN A 65 -12.79 -26.17 48.29
C GLN A 65 -14.06 -26.37 49.11
N MET A 66 -13.90 -26.47 50.43
CA MET A 66 -14.99 -26.59 51.39
C MET A 66 -14.52 -25.93 52.69
N ASP A 67 -15.37 -25.09 53.29
CA ASP A 67 -15.23 -24.62 54.66
C ASP A 67 -16.65 -24.44 55.21
N THR A 68 -17.14 -25.43 55.94
CA THR A 68 -18.54 -25.51 56.37
C THR A 68 -18.65 -25.92 57.82
N THR A 69 -19.60 -25.31 58.53
CA THR A 69 -19.91 -25.65 59.91
C THR A 69 -20.81 -26.89 59.95
N ALA A 70 -20.66 -27.75 60.96
CA ALA A 70 -21.54 -28.90 61.13
C ALA A 70 -23.02 -28.52 61.27
N PRO A 71 -23.42 -27.38 61.89
CA PRO A 71 -24.80 -26.89 61.85
C PRO A 71 -25.35 -26.66 60.44
N ASP A 72 -24.57 -26.09 59.51
CA ASP A 72 -25.00 -25.88 58.11
C ASP A 72 -25.14 -27.22 57.34
N ALA A 73 -24.40 -28.25 57.74
CA ALA A 73 -24.54 -29.62 57.23
C ALA A 73 -25.61 -30.43 57.99
N ALA A 74 -26.13 -29.93 59.12
CA ALA A 74 -27.01 -30.65 60.04
C ALA A 74 -28.49 -30.68 59.61
N GLU A 75 -28.88 -29.90 58.60
CA GLU A 75 -30.19 -29.99 57.95
C GLU A 75 -30.30 -31.19 56.99
N ALA A 76 -29.18 -31.89 56.73
CA ALA A 76 -29.17 -33.09 55.91
C ALA A 76 -29.69 -34.34 56.68
N PRO A 77 -30.47 -35.26 56.07
CA PRO A 77 -31.16 -36.36 56.74
C PRO A 77 -30.29 -37.38 57.52
N HIS A 78 -28.96 -37.24 57.55
CA HIS A 78 -28.01 -38.20 58.12
C HIS A 78 -26.90 -37.57 59.00
N ALA A 79 -27.06 -36.31 59.46
CA ALA A 79 -26.04 -35.60 60.23
C ALA A 79 -25.81 -36.09 61.69
N GLY A 80 -26.48 -37.16 62.13
CA GLY A 80 -26.30 -37.72 63.48
C GLY A 80 -24.87 -38.19 63.77
N VAL A 81 -24.13 -38.61 62.74
CA VAL A 81 -22.74 -39.06 62.84
C VAL A 81 -21.79 -37.90 63.21
N LEU A 82 -22.09 -36.67 62.76
CA LEU A 82 -21.27 -35.50 63.06
C LEU A 82 -21.37 -35.07 64.54
N ARG A 83 -22.52 -35.32 65.18
CA ARG A 83 -22.75 -35.06 66.62
C ARG A 83 -22.11 -36.09 67.55
N GLN A 84 -21.67 -37.22 67.00
CA GLN A 84 -21.00 -38.31 67.74
C GLN A 84 -19.47 -38.22 67.66
N MET A 85 -18.91 -37.21 66.98
CA MET A 85 -17.47 -37.00 66.96
C MET A 85 -16.99 -36.57 68.35
N GLN A 86 -16.12 -37.39 68.92
CA GLN A 86 -15.53 -37.18 70.24
C GLN A 86 -14.01 -37.18 70.13
N ARG A 87 -13.37 -36.37 70.98
CA ARG A 87 -11.94 -36.39 71.24
C ARG A 87 -11.75 -36.59 72.74
N ASP A 88 -10.95 -37.58 73.14
CA ASP A 88 -10.68 -37.88 74.54
C ASP A 88 -11.97 -38.01 75.38
N ASP A 89 -12.97 -38.75 74.85
CA ASP A 89 -14.32 -38.96 75.42
C ASP A 89 -15.19 -37.70 75.60
N ALA A 90 -14.80 -36.55 75.05
CA ALA A 90 -15.59 -35.31 75.02
C ALA A 90 -16.10 -34.98 73.60
N SER A 91 -17.36 -34.55 73.47
CA SER A 91 -17.93 -34.09 72.21
C SER A 91 -17.29 -32.78 71.75
N LEU A 92 -17.00 -32.67 70.45
CA LEU A 92 -16.42 -31.46 69.87
C LEU A 92 -17.39 -30.26 69.94
N ARG A 93 -16.88 -29.08 70.27
CA ARG A 93 -17.61 -27.82 70.30
C ARG A 93 -17.73 -27.20 68.89
N ASP A 94 -18.94 -27.18 68.34
CA ASP A 94 -19.24 -26.61 67.02
C ASP A 94 -18.29 -27.10 65.91
N PRO A 95 -18.31 -28.42 65.61
CA PRO A 95 -17.35 -28.99 64.67
C PRO A 95 -17.54 -28.39 63.27
N SER A 96 -16.44 -28.19 62.55
CA SER A 96 -16.45 -27.72 61.16
C SER A 96 -15.43 -28.48 60.32
N PHE A 97 -15.59 -28.44 58.99
CA PHE A 97 -14.73 -29.16 58.05
C PHE A 97 -14.16 -28.22 57.01
N ALA A 98 -12.85 -28.33 56.77
CA ALA A 98 -12.17 -27.60 55.71
C ALA A 98 -11.46 -28.55 54.75
N LEU A 99 -11.73 -28.44 53.45
CA LEU A 99 -11.00 -29.17 52.40
C LEU A 99 -10.03 -28.24 51.69
N LEU A 100 -8.75 -28.39 51.99
CA LEU A 100 -7.67 -27.61 51.39
C LEU A 100 -7.06 -28.37 50.22
N ARG A 101 -6.98 -27.72 49.06
CA ARG A 101 -6.21 -28.20 47.91
C ARG A 101 -4.89 -27.45 47.84
N ILE A 102 -3.78 -28.16 47.96
CA ILE A 102 -2.43 -27.62 47.75
C ILE A 102 -1.97 -28.01 46.34
N GLU A 103 -1.45 -27.07 45.56
CA GLU A 103 -1.07 -27.30 44.16
C GLU A 103 0.19 -26.54 43.75
N ASN A 104 0.93 -27.08 42.77
CA ASN A 104 1.95 -26.32 42.06
C ASN A 104 1.31 -25.52 40.91
N SER A 105 1.14 -24.23 41.15
CA SER A 105 0.62 -23.23 40.20
C SER A 105 1.72 -22.60 39.34
N GLY A 106 2.98 -23.02 39.51
CA GLY A 106 4.13 -22.58 38.73
C GLY A 106 4.36 -23.41 37.47
N TRP A 107 5.44 -23.10 36.76
CA TRP A 107 5.79 -23.77 35.50
C TRP A 107 6.82 -24.89 35.69
N THR A 108 7.59 -24.87 36.77
CA THR A 108 8.62 -25.88 37.05
C THR A 108 8.25 -26.73 38.26
N LEU A 109 8.83 -27.93 38.34
CA LEU A 109 8.80 -28.80 39.53
C LEU A 109 9.21 -28.02 40.78
N ILE A 110 8.42 -28.19 41.84
CA ILE A 110 8.83 -27.88 43.22
C ILE A 110 9.38 -29.18 43.78
N ASP A 111 10.67 -29.20 44.11
CA ASP A 111 11.33 -30.31 44.77
C ASP A 111 11.22 -30.18 46.29
N SER A 112 11.41 -31.27 47.03
CA SER A 112 11.44 -31.24 48.50
C SER A 112 12.53 -30.30 49.04
N ASP A 113 13.66 -30.15 48.34
CA ASP A 113 14.76 -29.25 48.75
C ASP A 113 14.47 -27.75 48.51
N ASP A 114 13.39 -27.45 47.80
CA ASP A 114 12.97 -26.07 47.55
C ASP A 114 12.24 -25.45 48.74
N TYR A 115 11.70 -26.27 49.64
CA TYR A 115 10.98 -25.80 50.81
C TYR A 115 11.94 -25.16 51.82
N VAL A 116 11.65 -23.92 52.19
CA VAL A 116 12.35 -23.16 53.23
C VAL A 116 11.60 -23.37 54.54
N SER A 117 12.07 -24.29 55.37
CA SER A 117 11.48 -24.61 56.67
C SER A 117 11.81 -23.53 57.71
N GLN A 118 10.82 -23.12 58.51
CA GLN A 118 11.01 -22.15 59.61
C GLN A 118 11.16 -22.79 61.01
N GLY A 119 11.39 -24.10 61.12
CA GLY A 119 11.60 -24.73 62.43
C GLY A 119 12.02 -26.20 62.42
N SER A 120 11.44 -27.03 61.56
CA SER A 120 11.77 -28.47 61.43
C SER A 120 12.19 -28.81 60.01
N ALA A 121 13.22 -29.66 59.86
CA ALA A 121 13.74 -30.08 58.56
C ALA A 121 12.70 -30.83 57.71
N GLU A 122 11.70 -31.44 58.35
CA GLU A 122 10.70 -32.29 57.70
C GLU A 122 9.42 -31.54 57.31
N VAL A 123 9.18 -30.35 57.89
CA VAL A 123 7.95 -29.58 57.65
C VAL A 123 8.11 -28.65 56.45
N GLY A 124 7.24 -28.83 55.45
CA GLY A 124 7.17 -28.00 54.25
C GLY A 124 6.13 -26.88 54.33
N ILE A 125 4.95 -27.18 54.89
CA ILE A 125 3.83 -26.24 54.98
C ILE A 125 3.20 -26.32 56.36
N GLU A 126 2.85 -25.18 56.93
CA GLU A 126 2.06 -25.09 58.15
C GLU A 126 0.71 -24.41 57.85
N VAL A 127 -0.37 -24.97 58.37
CA VAL A 127 -1.73 -24.46 58.19
C VAL A 127 -2.36 -24.21 59.55
N ARG A 128 -2.83 -22.97 59.75
CA ARG A 128 -3.57 -22.55 60.94
C ARG A 128 -4.95 -22.04 60.52
N PHE A 129 -5.97 -22.38 61.29
CA PHE A 129 -7.33 -21.88 61.11
C PHE A 129 -7.67 -20.91 62.25
N PRO A 130 -7.57 -19.58 62.08
CA PRO A 130 -7.83 -18.66 63.19
C PRO A 130 -9.26 -18.83 63.74
N GLY A 131 -9.39 -18.86 65.08
CA GLY A 131 -10.67 -19.08 65.76
C GLY A 131 -11.11 -20.55 65.84
N ARG A 132 -10.30 -21.49 65.30
CA ARG A 132 -10.58 -22.92 65.24
C ARG A 132 -9.34 -23.75 65.54
N GLN A 133 -9.47 -24.77 66.36
CA GLN A 133 -8.43 -25.77 66.58
C GLN A 133 -8.58 -26.94 65.64
N VAL A 134 -7.48 -27.40 65.06
CA VAL A 134 -7.49 -28.64 64.28
C VAL A 134 -7.52 -29.84 65.23
N VAL A 135 -8.56 -30.66 65.09
CA VAL A 135 -8.80 -31.88 65.88
C VAL A 135 -8.21 -33.10 65.18
N GLY A 136 -8.29 -33.13 63.85
CA GLY A 136 -7.77 -34.20 63.02
C GLY A 136 -7.65 -33.76 61.58
N MET A 137 -6.87 -34.52 60.80
CA MET A 137 -6.72 -34.28 59.38
C MET A 137 -6.45 -35.57 58.62
N VAL A 138 -6.80 -35.57 57.33
CA VAL A 138 -6.52 -36.68 56.42
C VAL A 138 -6.22 -36.15 55.02
N VAL A 139 -5.20 -36.72 54.37
CA VAL A 139 -4.92 -36.46 52.95
C VAL A 139 -5.87 -37.31 52.13
N THR A 140 -6.88 -36.69 51.51
CA THR A 140 -8.01 -37.39 50.89
C THR A 140 -7.81 -37.72 49.42
N GLU A 141 -7.02 -36.91 48.71
CA GLU A 141 -6.81 -37.05 47.28
C GLU A 141 -5.39 -36.64 46.91
N MET A 142 -4.80 -37.37 45.98
CA MET A 142 -3.53 -37.05 45.36
C MET A 142 -3.72 -37.12 43.85
N SER A 143 -3.29 -36.10 43.14
CA SER A 143 -3.40 -36.05 41.67
C SER A 143 -2.60 -37.14 40.95
N HIS A 144 -1.56 -37.68 41.59
CA HIS A 144 -0.65 -38.68 41.04
C HIS A 144 -0.11 -39.60 42.13
N ASP A 145 0.17 -40.86 41.80
CA ASP A 145 0.59 -41.90 42.76
C ASP A 145 1.94 -41.62 43.44
N TYR A 146 2.87 -40.95 42.77
CA TYR A 146 4.20 -40.72 43.34
C TYR A 146 4.16 -39.82 44.59
N LEU A 147 3.10 -38.99 44.73
CA LEU A 147 2.88 -38.12 45.89
C LEU A 147 2.65 -38.92 47.17
N ARG A 148 2.15 -40.16 47.07
CA ARG A 148 1.86 -41.03 48.22
C ARG A 148 3.10 -41.25 49.10
N ARG A 149 4.29 -41.29 48.49
CA ARG A 149 5.57 -41.47 49.20
C ARG A 149 5.92 -40.30 50.12
N SER A 150 5.32 -39.13 49.91
CA SER A 150 5.53 -37.96 50.77
C SER A 150 4.65 -37.98 52.03
N PHE A 151 3.62 -38.83 52.10
CA PHE A 151 2.65 -38.84 53.21
C PHE A 151 2.65 -40.13 54.04
N VAL A 152 3.22 -41.21 53.50
CA VAL A 152 3.20 -42.54 54.11
C VAL A 152 4.61 -43.11 54.10
N ASN A 153 5.10 -43.55 55.27
CA ASN A 153 6.36 -44.30 55.34
C ASN A 153 6.18 -45.71 54.76
N THR A 154 7.17 -46.18 54.00
CA THR A 154 7.17 -47.55 53.46
C THR A 154 7.05 -48.57 54.61
N PRO A 155 6.10 -49.51 54.56
CA PRO A 155 5.99 -50.56 55.57
C PRO A 155 7.28 -51.38 55.63
N ARG A 156 7.84 -51.56 56.83
CA ARG A 156 8.74 -52.69 57.12
C ARG A 156 7.86 -53.88 57.50
N ASP A 157 8.27 -55.09 57.12
CA ASP A 157 7.50 -56.31 57.36
C ASP A 157 6.94 -56.39 58.79
N GLY A 158 5.61 -56.44 58.89
CA GLY A 158 4.87 -56.56 60.16
C GLY A 158 4.55 -55.24 60.89
N VAL A 159 4.97 -54.08 60.40
CA VAL A 159 4.69 -52.76 61.02
C VAL A 159 3.64 -52.00 60.19
N PRO A 160 2.55 -51.49 60.79
CA PRO A 160 1.58 -50.63 60.11
C PRO A 160 2.26 -49.41 59.50
N ALA A 161 1.74 -48.92 58.36
CA ALA A 161 2.26 -47.72 57.74
C ALA A 161 2.02 -46.50 58.64
N GLU A 162 3.10 -45.83 59.05
CA GLU A 162 3.03 -44.61 59.86
C GLU A 162 2.98 -43.37 58.96
N ALA A 163 2.43 -42.28 59.52
CA ALA A 163 2.46 -40.96 58.87
C ALA A 163 3.91 -40.55 58.59
N ALA A 164 4.14 -39.93 57.43
CA ALA A 164 5.46 -39.41 57.11
C ALA A 164 5.88 -38.32 58.11
N PRO A 165 7.19 -38.18 58.42
CA PRO A 165 7.69 -37.10 59.27
C PRO A 165 7.20 -35.73 58.77
N GLY A 166 6.69 -34.91 59.69
CA GLY A 166 6.14 -33.59 59.35
C GLY A 166 4.69 -33.58 58.85
N LEU A 167 3.99 -34.73 58.83
CA LEU A 167 2.54 -34.83 58.65
C LEU A 167 1.83 -35.03 59.99
N GLU A 168 1.56 -33.95 60.72
CA GLU A 168 1.04 -34.04 62.08
C GLU A 168 0.03 -32.93 62.40
N VAL A 169 -0.75 -33.12 63.46
CA VAL A 169 -1.54 -32.05 64.09
C VAL A 169 -0.83 -31.68 65.39
N ILE A 170 -0.22 -30.50 65.42
CA ILE A 170 0.58 -30.00 66.56
C ILE A 170 0.02 -28.65 66.97
N ASP A 171 -0.30 -28.47 68.26
CA ASP A 171 -0.84 -27.23 68.84
C ASP A 171 -2.03 -26.63 68.05
N GLY A 172 -2.94 -27.49 67.58
CA GLY A 172 -4.12 -27.08 66.80
C GLY A 172 -3.82 -26.61 65.39
N ARG A 173 -2.63 -26.88 64.86
CA ARG A 173 -2.18 -26.55 63.49
C ARG A 173 -1.85 -27.83 62.71
N ILE A 174 -2.00 -27.80 61.39
CA ILE A 174 -1.58 -28.92 60.52
C ILE A 174 -0.17 -28.61 60.05
N THR A 175 0.74 -29.55 60.25
CA THR A 175 2.02 -29.59 59.56
C THR A 175 1.92 -30.57 58.39
N LEU A 176 2.44 -30.16 57.24
CA LEU A 176 2.53 -31.00 56.04
C LEU A 176 4.00 -31.15 55.65
N PRO A 177 4.40 -32.35 55.20
CA PRO A 177 5.77 -32.64 54.81
C PRO A 177 6.15 -31.88 53.54
N LYS A 178 7.45 -31.90 53.21
CA LYS A 178 7.96 -31.40 51.94
C LYS A 178 7.54 -32.34 50.82
N VAL A 179 6.74 -31.84 49.87
CA VAL A 179 6.19 -32.65 48.77
C VAL A 179 6.75 -32.19 47.44
N ALA A 180 7.36 -33.11 46.68
CA ALA A 180 7.73 -32.85 45.30
C ALA A 180 6.46 -32.71 44.43
N LEU A 181 6.25 -31.55 43.81
CA LEU A 181 5.04 -31.24 43.04
C LEU A 181 5.39 -30.81 41.62
N ASN A 182 5.11 -31.67 40.64
CA ASN A 182 5.15 -31.29 39.23
C ASN A 182 4.10 -30.23 38.91
N ARG A 183 4.28 -29.51 37.79
CA ARG A 183 3.32 -28.50 37.32
C ARG A 183 1.90 -29.07 37.25
N GLY A 184 0.95 -28.39 37.88
CA GLY A 184 -0.47 -28.77 37.89
C GLY A 184 -0.82 -29.91 38.84
N ASN A 185 0.17 -30.55 39.47
CA ASN A 185 -0.07 -31.57 40.46
C ASN A 185 -0.53 -30.94 41.79
N HIS A 186 -1.38 -31.69 42.48
CA HIS A 186 -2.04 -31.26 43.70
C HIS A 186 -2.34 -32.44 44.62
N TYR A 187 -2.62 -32.12 45.88
CA TYR A 187 -3.22 -33.02 46.85
C TYR A 187 -4.23 -32.26 47.71
N LYS A 188 -5.15 -33.00 48.35
CA LYS A 188 -6.21 -32.44 49.20
C LYS A 188 -6.07 -32.92 50.63
N VAL A 189 -6.28 -32.00 51.56
CA VAL A 189 -6.25 -32.25 53.01
C VAL A 189 -7.62 -31.86 53.56
N LEU A 190 -8.33 -32.84 54.11
CA LEU A 190 -9.55 -32.61 54.87
C LEU A 190 -9.17 -32.42 56.33
N ALA A 191 -9.48 -31.25 56.89
CA ALA A 191 -9.30 -30.92 58.29
C ALA A 191 -10.63 -30.97 59.02
N VAL A 192 -10.63 -31.59 60.20
CA VAL A 192 -11.73 -31.54 61.17
C VAL A 192 -11.35 -30.51 62.23
N LEU A 193 -12.22 -29.53 62.43
CA LEU A 193 -11.95 -28.34 63.21
C LEU A 193 -12.96 -28.21 64.35
N GLU A 194 -12.53 -27.67 65.48
CA GLU A 194 -13.35 -27.33 66.64
C GLU A 194 -13.24 -25.83 66.93
N ARG A 195 -14.34 -25.19 67.35
CA ARG A 195 -14.33 -23.75 67.67
C ARG A 195 -13.51 -23.49 68.95
N GLU A 196 -12.61 -22.52 68.89
CA GLU A 196 -11.85 -22.06 70.08
C GLU A 196 -12.78 -21.47 71.15
N GLN A 197 -12.46 -21.69 72.42
CA GLN A 197 -13.38 -21.33 73.51
C GLN A 197 -13.71 -19.83 73.58
N GLU A 198 -12.72 -19.00 73.25
CA GLU A 198 -12.76 -17.54 73.32
C GLU A 198 -13.26 -16.89 72.01
N PHE A 199 -13.45 -17.67 70.93
CA PHE A 199 -13.85 -17.16 69.63
C PHE A 199 -15.38 -17.17 69.45
N THR A 200 -15.99 -15.99 69.52
CA THR A 200 -17.45 -15.81 69.54
C THR A 200 -18.03 -15.27 68.23
N ALA A 201 -17.21 -14.91 67.24
CA ALA A 201 -17.70 -14.37 65.98
C ALA A 201 -18.42 -15.46 65.14
N PRO A 202 -19.48 -15.09 64.38
CA PRO A 202 -20.26 -16.05 63.61
C PRO A 202 -19.47 -16.62 62.41
N GLU A 203 -18.63 -15.81 61.77
CA GLU A 203 -17.79 -16.21 60.65
C GLU A 203 -16.33 -16.41 61.08
N PHE A 204 -15.68 -17.42 60.50
CA PHE A 204 -14.27 -17.71 60.74
C PHE A 204 -13.37 -17.04 59.69
N PRO A 205 -12.20 -16.51 60.08
CA PRO A 205 -11.21 -16.03 59.13
C PRO A 205 -10.69 -17.15 58.20
N ASP A 206 -10.22 -16.74 57.01
CA ASP A 206 -9.50 -17.62 56.08
C ASP A 206 -8.28 -18.27 56.78
N PRO A 207 -7.95 -19.53 56.46
CA PRO A 207 -6.77 -20.21 56.98
C PRO A 207 -5.48 -19.47 56.62
N VAL A 208 -4.57 -19.39 57.58
CA VAL A 208 -3.23 -18.86 57.41
C VAL A 208 -2.31 -20.02 57.05
N ILE A 209 -1.78 -20.00 55.82
CA ILE A 209 -0.88 -21.02 55.31
C ILE A 209 0.52 -20.44 55.13
N VAL A 210 1.47 -21.01 55.86
CA VAL A 210 2.87 -20.59 55.90
C VAL A 210 3.72 -21.63 55.19
N ALA A 211 4.43 -21.20 54.15
CA ALA A 211 5.50 -21.97 53.52
C ALA A 211 6.45 -21.04 52.78
N GLY A 212 7.73 -21.42 52.73
CA GLY A 212 8.72 -20.76 51.88
C GLY A 212 9.16 -21.67 50.74
N ILE A 213 9.34 -21.13 49.54
CA ILE A 213 9.86 -21.85 48.37
C ILE A 213 11.00 -21.04 47.74
N LYS A 214 12.19 -21.65 47.64
CA LYS A 214 13.37 -21.05 46.98
C LYS A 214 13.02 -20.66 45.54
N GLY A 215 13.28 -19.40 45.17
CA GLY A 215 12.99 -18.88 43.84
C GLY A 215 11.50 -18.66 43.50
N GLY A 216 10.62 -18.74 44.51
CA GLY A 216 9.17 -18.56 44.35
C GLY A 216 8.57 -17.48 45.25
N VAL A 217 8.55 -17.73 46.57
CA VAL A 217 7.87 -16.88 47.57
C VAL A 217 8.90 -16.28 48.52
N HIS A 218 9.07 -14.95 48.50
CA HIS A 218 9.91 -14.23 49.46
C HIS A 218 8.99 -13.65 50.55
N GLY A 219 9.09 -14.16 51.80
CA GLY A 219 8.33 -13.62 52.95
C GLY A 219 7.40 -14.59 53.68
N GLY A 220 7.37 -15.88 53.34
CA GLY A 220 6.80 -16.95 54.17
C GLY A 220 5.28 -17.21 54.08
N SER A 221 4.48 -16.33 53.49
CA SER A 221 3.03 -16.58 53.26
C SER A 221 2.73 -17.00 51.82
N ILE A 222 1.94 -18.07 51.66
CA ILE A 222 1.50 -18.54 50.33
C ILE A 222 0.30 -17.71 49.87
N LYS A 223 0.26 -17.32 48.58
CA LYS A 223 -0.90 -16.62 48.00
C LYS A 223 -2.04 -17.60 47.67
N LYS A 224 -3.27 -17.27 48.09
CA LYS A 224 -4.51 -17.92 47.64
C LYS A 224 -4.57 -17.88 46.12
N THR A 225 -4.72 -19.03 45.47
CA THR A 225 -4.69 -19.13 44.00
C THR A 225 -6.07 -18.74 43.45
N ALA A 226 -6.35 -17.44 43.36
CA ALA A 226 -7.52 -16.95 42.65
C ALA A 226 -7.27 -17.04 41.13
N SER A 227 -8.21 -17.59 40.38
CA SER A 227 -8.16 -17.58 38.92
C SER A 227 -8.36 -16.14 38.43
N HIS A 228 -7.29 -15.44 38.06
CA HIS A 228 -7.42 -14.21 37.30
C HIS A 228 -7.79 -14.58 35.85
N VAL A 229 -8.89 -14.04 35.35
CA VAL A 229 -9.36 -14.25 33.96
C VAL A 229 -8.50 -13.47 32.95
N LEU A 230 -7.67 -12.54 33.44
CA LEU A 230 -6.86 -11.62 32.65
C LEU A 230 -5.37 -11.76 33.00
N ALA A 231 -4.51 -11.40 32.05
CA ALA A 231 -3.06 -11.48 32.16
C ALA A 231 -2.50 -10.63 33.32
N SER A 232 -1.28 -10.95 33.77
CA SER A 232 -0.64 -10.24 34.89
C SER A 232 -0.43 -8.75 34.58
N LYS A 233 -0.36 -7.89 35.62
CA LYS A 233 -0.10 -6.44 35.47
C LYS A 233 1.06 -6.09 34.50
N PRO A 234 2.26 -6.71 34.56
CA PRO A 234 3.31 -6.40 33.60
C PRO A 234 2.96 -6.82 32.17
N VAL A 235 2.27 -7.95 31.99
CA VAL A 235 1.81 -8.40 30.67
C VAL A 235 0.79 -7.43 30.08
N MET A 236 -0.13 -6.90 30.89
CA MET A 236 -1.07 -5.85 30.47
C MET A 236 -0.35 -4.58 30.00
N THR A 237 0.76 -4.19 30.65
CA THR A 237 1.58 -3.06 30.21
C THR A 237 2.22 -3.32 28.85
N PHE A 238 2.76 -4.52 28.62
CA PHE A 238 3.32 -4.89 27.32
C PHE A 238 2.27 -4.97 26.21
N ILE A 239 1.07 -5.47 26.50
CA ILE A 239 -0.06 -5.48 25.56
C ILE A 239 -0.46 -4.04 25.19
N ALA A 240 -0.58 -3.14 26.17
CA ALA A 240 -0.90 -1.73 25.90
C ALA A 240 0.17 -1.05 25.05
N MET A 241 1.46 -1.33 25.30
CA MET A 241 2.57 -0.80 24.50
C MET A 241 2.52 -1.32 23.05
N LEU A 242 2.18 -2.59 22.84
CA LEU A 242 2.01 -3.16 21.51
C LEU A 242 0.85 -2.54 20.74
N VAL A 243 -0.29 -2.30 21.40
CA VAL A 243 -1.45 -1.63 20.78
C VAL A 243 -1.09 -0.20 20.36
N LEU A 244 -0.32 0.53 21.18
CA LEU A 244 0.16 1.87 20.83
C LEU A 244 1.09 1.84 19.61
N VAL A 245 2.01 0.88 19.54
CA VAL A 245 2.90 0.68 18.39
C VAL A 245 2.08 0.37 17.12
N ALA A 246 1.11 -0.55 17.21
CA ALA A 246 0.25 -0.89 16.08
C ALA A 246 -0.61 0.30 15.61
N ALA A 247 -1.15 1.09 16.54
CA ALA A 247 -1.89 2.31 16.23
C ALA A 247 -1.01 3.35 15.54
N ALA A 248 0.23 3.54 16.01
CA ALA A 248 1.21 4.42 15.38
C ALA A 248 1.58 3.96 13.96
N GLN A 249 1.75 2.65 13.74
CA GLN A 249 1.99 2.08 12.41
C GLN A 249 0.81 2.29 11.46
N SER A 250 -0.42 2.12 11.95
CA SER A 250 -1.63 2.36 11.16
C SER A 250 -1.77 3.83 10.77
N LEU A 251 -1.62 4.75 11.72
CA LEU A 251 -1.74 6.19 11.47
C LEU A 251 -0.74 6.67 10.41
N THR A 252 0.49 6.16 10.44
CA THR A 252 1.55 6.53 9.49
C THR A 252 1.39 5.92 8.11
N THR A 253 0.62 4.84 8.00
CA THR A 253 0.26 4.24 6.71
C THR A 253 -0.89 5.02 6.04
N PHE A 254 -1.87 5.50 6.81
CA PHE A 254 -3.03 6.23 6.29
C PHE A 254 -2.79 7.71 6.03
N THR A 255 -1.79 8.35 6.65
CA THR A 255 -1.45 9.77 6.42
C THR A 255 -0.33 9.98 5.41
N ARG A 256 0.19 8.91 4.80
CA ARG A 256 1.13 9.01 3.69
C ARG A 256 0.39 9.44 2.42
N ASP A 257 0.62 10.68 2.00
CA ASP A 257 0.81 10.93 0.57
C ASP A 257 1.98 10.02 0.16
N GLU A 258 1.68 8.97 -0.60
CA GLU A 258 2.72 8.11 -1.15
C GLU A 258 3.68 9.00 -1.95
N VAL A 259 4.86 9.27 -1.39
CA VAL A 259 6.06 9.38 -2.22
C VAL A 259 6.28 7.96 -2.75
N ARG A 260 5.45 7.56 -3.72
CA ARG A 260 5.71 6.43 -4.60
C ARG A 260 7.14 6.66 -5.07
N ALA A 261 8.01 5.69 -4.83
CA ALA A 261 9.27 5.65 -5.54
C ALA A 261 8.95 5.95 -7.01
N ALA A 262 9.57 7.00 -7.55
CA ALA A 262 9.24 7.47 -8.89
C ALA A 262 9.28 6.26 -9.84
N PRO A 263 8.25 6.05 -10.69
CA PRO A 263 8.24 4.94 -11.63
C PRO A 263 9.60 4.80 -12.34
N LEU A 264 9.99 3.58 -12.72
CA LEU A 264 11.30 3.28 -13.36
C LEU A 264 11.62 4.17 -14.58
N ASP A 265 10.60 4.81 -15.17
CA ASP A 265 10.73 5.73 -16.30
C ASP A 265 11.03 7.19 -15.91
N CYS A 266 10.98 7.54 -14.62
CA CYS A 266 11.23 8.90 -14.16
C CYS A 266 12.72 9.24 -14.17
N ALA A 267 13.05 10.23 -14.98
CA ALA A 267 14.36 10.87 -15.02
C ALA A 267 14.26 12.35 -14.65
N LYS A 268 15.26 12.84 -13.91
CA LYS A 268 15.32 14.22 -13.41
C LYS A 268 15.83 15.19 -14.49
N GLY A 269 15.49 16.46 -14.35
CA GLY A 269 16.05 17.54 -15.16
C GLY A 269 14.99 18.27 -16.00
N THR A 270 15.46 19.03 -16.99
CA THR A 270 14.60 19.83 -17.87
C THR A 270 14.65 19.29 -19.28
N LEU A 271 13.51 18.97 -19.88
CA LEU A 271 13.38 18.48 -21.25
C LEU A 271 12.81 19.56 -22.15
N VAL A 272 13.55 19.90 -23.21
CA VAL A 272 13.10 20.83 -24.24
C VAL A 272 12.51 20.07 -25.41
N LEU A 273 11.24 20.32 -25.69
CA LEU A 273 10.51 19.68 -26.79
C LEU A 273 10.29 20.64 -27.95
N SER A 274 10.38 20.12 -29.16
CA SER A 274 10.06 20.89 -30.37
C SER A 274 9.47 20.03 -31.49
N GLY A 275 8.94 20.67 -32.54
CA GLY A 275 8.57 19.97 -33.78
C GLY A 275 7.14 20.14 -34.23
N SER A 276 6.50 19.04 -34.64
CA SER A 276 5.21 19.07 -35.33
C SER A 276 4.09 19.70 -34.51
N THR A 277 3.33 20.58 -35.16
CA THR A 277 2.04 21.07 -34.63
C THR A 277 0.98 19.98 -34.64
N ALA A 278 1.09 19.02 -35.57
CA ALA A 278 0.16 17.91 -35.74
C ALA A 278 0.10 17.06 -34.48
N PHE A 279 1.29 16.75 -33.96
CA PHE A 279 1.49 15.87 -32.81
C PHE A 279 1.60 16.65 -31.49
N ALA A 280 1.53 17.98 -31.54
CA ALA A 280 1.63 18.82 -30.36
C ALA A 280 0.59 18.49 -29.26
N PRO A 281 -0.69 18.21 -29.57
CA PRO A 281 -1.68 17.86 -28.53
C PRO A 281 -1.25 16.62 -27.71
N VAL A 282 -0.78 15.57 -28.38
CA VAL A 282 -0.25 14.35 -27.74
C VAL A 282 0.93 14.69 -26.84
N VAL A 283 1.93 15.40 -27.40
CA VAL A 283 3.17 15.67 -26.67
C VAL A 283 2.93 16.59 -25.47
N ARG A 284 2.01 17.56 -25.59
CA ARG A 284 1.61 18.44 -24.50
C ARG A 284 0.95 17.66 -23.35
N GLU A 285 0.01 16.77 -23.66
CA GLU A 285 -0.65 15.95 -22.63
C GLU A 285 0.33 14.96 -22.00
N ALA A 286 1.17 14.28 -22.80
CA ALA A 286 2.20 13.40 -22.31
C ALA A 286 3.21 14.12 -21.39
N ALA A 287 3.65 15.33 -21.77
CA ALA A 287 4.53 16.14 -20.94
C ALA A 287 3.91 16.50 -19.59
N LYS A 288 2.65 16.96 -19.61
CA LYS A 288 1.90 17.32 -18.40
C LYS A 288 1.73 16.11 -17.46
N GLN A 289 1.36 14.95 -18.00
CA GLN A 289 1.21 13.73 -17.20
C GLN A 289 2.57 13.20 -16.71
N TYR A 290 3.64 13.34 -17.50
CA TYR A 290 4.98 12.98 -17.08
C TYR A 290 5.49 13.87 -15.94
N GLU A 291 5.33 15.19 -15.99
CA GLU A 291 5.70 16.09 -14.88
C GLU A 291 4.89 15.80 -13.61
N LYS A 292 3.60 15.47 -13.76
CA LYS A 292 2.76 15.05 -12.63
C LYS A 292 3.24 13.74 -12.00
N THR A 293 3.71 12.81 -12.82
CA THR A 293 4.17 11.48 -12.38
C THR A 293 5.61 11.49 -11.87
N CYS A 294 6.44 12.39 -12.40
CA CYS A 294 7.87 12.51 -12.12
C CYS A 294 8.18 13.91 -11.55
N PRO A 295 8.12 14.09 -10.21
CA PRO A 295 8.19 15.42 -9.58
C PRO A 295 9.48 16.22 -9.87
N ASP A 296 10.58 15.51 -10.15
CA ASP A 296 11.91 16.07 -10.46
C ASP A 296 12.11 16.36 -11.96
N ALA A 297 11.10 16.10 -12.80
CA ALA A 297 11.11 16.44 -14.21
C ALA A 297 10.49 17.84 -14.43
N ARG A 298 11.01 18.55 -15.44
CA ARG A 298 10.48 19.81 -15.93
C ARG A 298 10.42 19.82 -17.45
N ILE A 299 9.29 20.18 -18.03
CA ILE A 299 9.06 20.23 -19.48
C ILE A 299 8.38 21.56 -19.82
N PRO A 300 9.15 22.66 -19.89
CA PRO A 300 8.58 23.99 -20.15
C PRO A 300 8.05 24.05 -21.60
N LEU A 301 6.74 24.01 -21.73
CA LEU A 301 6.04 24.13 -23.01
C LEU A 301 5.51 25.54 -23.20
N THR A 302 5.74 26.10 -24.38
CA THR A 302 5.25 27.43 -24.78
C THR A 302 4.53 27.32 -26.12
N GLU A 303 3.92 28.41 -26.59
CA GLU A 303 3.39 28.48 -27.96
C GLU A 303 4.48 28.28 -29.02
N ASN A 304 5.73 28.61 -28.67
CA ASN A 304 6.87 28.49 -29.58
C ASN A 304 7.51 27.10 -29.60
N SER A 305 7.04 26.16 -28.79
CA SER A 305 7.61 24.80 -28.74
C SER A 305 7.39 24.06 -30.07
N PHE A 306 6.20 24.13 -30.67
CA PHE A 306 5.87 23.36 -31.88
C PHE A 306 5.63 24.29 -33.08
N LYS A 307 6.63 24.42 -33.95
CA LYS A 307 6.61 25.29 -35.14
C LYS A 307 6.63 24.53 -36.47
N GLY A 308 6.33 23.23 -36.43
CA GLY A 308 6.43 22.34 -37.57
C GLY A 308 7.68 21.46 -37.52
N SER A 309 7.60 20.33 -38.22
CA SER A 309 8.56 19.24 -38.16
C SER A 309 9.95 19.64 -38.62
N VAL A 310 10.06 20.38 -39.73
CA VAL A 310 11.36 20.84 -40.25
C VAL A 310 12.03 21.79 -39.26
N ALA A 311 11.28 22.74 -38.70
CA ALA A 311 11.80 23.70 -37.72
C ALA A 311 12.26 23.02 -36.43
N GLY A 312 11.53 22.00 -35.95
CA GLY A 312 11.94 21.19 -34.80
C GLY A 312 13.24 20.44 -35.04
N LEU A 313 13.36 19.78 -36.19
CA LEU A 313 14.60 19.09 -36.59
C LEU A 313 15.79 20.06 -36.69
N ASP A 314 15.57 21.27 -37.22
CA ASP A 314 16.61 22.29 -37.32
C ASP A 314 17.04 22.82 -35.96
N SER A 315 16.10 23.05 -35.05
CA SER A 315 16.37 23.42 -33.66
C SER A 315 17.20 22.36 -32.94
N LEU A 316 16.84 21.08 -33.08
CA LEU A 316 17.57 19.96 -32.48
C LEU A 316 18.97 19.81 -33.07
N ALA A 317 19.10 19.87 -34.40
CA ALA A 317 20.39 19.78 -35.07
C ALA A 317 21.32 20.95 -34.71
N ALA A 318 20.78 22.17 -34.63
CA ALA A 318 21.53 23.36 -34.22
C ALA A 318 22.03 23.23 -32.77
N ALA A 319 21.19 22.71 -31.87
CA ALA A 319 21.59 22.49 -30.48
C ALA A 319 22.71 21.46 -30.35
N GLY A 320 22.63 20.33 -31.06
CA GLY A 320 23.68 19.32 -30.99
C GLY A 320 25.01 19.81 -31.57
N ARG A 321 24.98 20.62 -32.65
CA ARG A 321 26.17 21.30 -33.17
C ARG A 321 26.79 22.25 -32.14
N ARG A 322 25.97 23.06 -31.46
CA ARG A 322 26.42 24.01 -30.43
C ARG A 322 27.03 23.29 -29.22
N ALA A 323 26.45 22.17 -28.82
CA ALA A 323 26.95 21.34 -27.74
C ALA A 323 28.26 20.59 -28.09
N LYS A 324 28.74 20.69 -29.34
CA LYS A 324 29.95 20.01 -29.84
C LYS A 324 29.93 18.50 -29.55
N GLN A 325 28.75 17.89 -29.55
CA GLN A 325 28.61 16.45 -29.33
C GLN A 325 29.30 15.68 -30.46
N GLN A 326 30.20 14.77 -30.10
CA GLN A 326 30.97 13.93 -31.02
C GLN A 326 30.66 12.45 -30.78
N GLY A 327 30.81 11.63 -31.83
CA GLY A 327 30.56 10.19 -31.76
C GLY A 327 29.08 9.82 -31.66
N SER A 328 28.78 8.71 -30.98
CA SER A 328 27.41 8.23 -30.76
C SER A 328 26.68 8.93 -29.60
N ALA A 329 27.39 9.73 -28.79
CA ALA A 329 26.80 10.43 -27.66
C ALA A 329 25.77 11.48 -28.10
N GLY A 330 24.62 11.46 -27.45
CA GLY A 330 23.49 12.31 -27.77
C GLY A 330 23.16 13.36 -26.72
N LEU A 331 22.24 14.25 -27.08
CA LEU A 331 21.74 15.26 -26.14
C LEU A 331 20.80 14.61 -25.10
N PRO A 332 21.01 14.85 -23.79
CA PRO A 332 20.20 14.24 -22.73
C PRO A 332 18.85 14.93 -22.50
N ASP A 333 18.66 16.14 -23.03
CA ASP A 333 17.67 17.10 -22.54
C ASP A 333 16.73 17.63 -23.63
N ARG A 334 16.76 17.07 -24.85
CA ARG A 334 15.98 17.62 -25.98
C ARG A 334 15.50 16.56 -26.96
N LEU A 335 14.26 16.74 -27.45
CA LEU A 335 13.65 15.90 -28.49
C LEU A 335 12.94 16.76 -29.54
N ALA A 336 12.88 16.27 -30.78
CA ALA A 336 12.08 16.86 -31.84
C ALA A 336 11.05 15.85 -32.38
N PHE A 337 9.76 16.16 -32.29
CA PHE A 337 8.69 15.31 -32.79
C PHE A 337 8.32 15.66 -34.23
N THR A 338 8.09 14.67 -35.07
CA THR A 338 7.76 14.87 -36.48
C THR A 338 6.78 13.84 -37.02
N ASP A 339 5.84 14.32 -37.81
CA ASP A 339 4.84 13.63 -38.63
C ASP A 339 5.45 13.19 -39.98
N GLY A 340 6.53 12.40 -39.91
CA GLY A 340 7.23 11.84 -41.07
C GLY A 340 8.74 11.79 -40.93
N VAL A 341 9.37 11.26 -41.98
CA VAL A 341 10.82 11.03 -41.99
C VAL A 341 11.61 12.33 -42.19
N LYS A 342 12.72 12.46 -41.46
CA LYS A 342 13.70 13.53 -41.70
C LYS A 342 14.29 13.44 -43.12
N SER A 343 14.79 14.56 -43.62
CA SER A 343 15.62 14.55 -44.83
C SER A 343 16.99 13.91 -44.57
N VAL A 344 17.60 13.35 -45.62
CA VAL A 344 18.94 12.74 -45.60
C VAL A 344 20.05 13.71 -45.17
N ARG A 345 19.80 15.02 -45.17
CA ARG A 345 20.76 16.08 -44.81
C ARG A 345 21.04 16.19 -43.31
N ARG A 346 20.39 15.38 -42.47
CA ARG A 346 20.54 15.40 -41.00
C ARG A 346 20.94 14.03 -40.44
N PRO A 347 22.09 13.43 -40.85
CA PRO A 347 22.47 12.05 -40.49
C PRO A 347 22.59 11.81 -38.98
N GLN A 348 22.96 12.83 -38.20
CA GLN A 348 23.14 12.79 -36.76
C GLN A 348 21.84 12.77 -35.94
N LEU A 349 20.70 13.05 -36.58
CA LEU A 349 19.40 12.91 -35.94
C LEU A 349 18.92 11.46 -36.07
N LEU A 350 18.69 10.79 -34.95
CA LEU A 350 18.29 9.39 -34.91
C LEU A 350 16.76 9.30 -34.70
N PRO A 351 16.03 8.54 -35.53
CA PRO A 351 14.59 8.36 -35.37
C PRO A 351 14.26 7.41 -34.22
N ARG A 352 13.17 7.70 -33.51
CA ARG A 352 12.46 6.80 -32.59
C ARG A 352 10.99 6.77 -32.99
N PRO A 353 10.50 5.70 -33.64
CA PRO A 353 9.08 5.58 -33.97
C PRO A 353 8.24 5.61 -32.69
N VAL A 354 7.18 6.42 -32.67
CA VAL A 354 6.29 6.59 -31.50
C VAL A 354 4.90 6.02 -31.78
N ALA A 355 4.28 6.48 -32.86
CA ALA A 355 2.96 6.03 -33.27
C ALA A 355 2.76 6.11 -34.78
N LEU A 356 1.74 5.43 -35.26
CA LEU A 356 1.16 5.63 -36.57
C LEU A 356 0.00 6.64 -36.48
N SER A 357 0.08 7.68 -37.29
CA SER A 357 -0.95 8.71 -37.47
C SER A 357 -1.71 8.49 -38.76
N LEU A 358 -3.03 8.65 -38.67
CA LEU A 358 -3.90 8.81 -39.83
C LEU A 358 -4.13 10.30 -40.08
N PHE A 359 -4.12 10.68 -41.34
CA PHE A 359 -4.51 12.02 -41.78
C PHE A 359 -5.75 11.93 -42.65
N THR A 360 -6.46 13.04 -42.74
CA THR A 360 -7.70 13.18 -43.47
C THR A 360 -7.71 14.49 -44.25
N LEU A 361 -8.43 14.45 -45.36
CA LEU A 361 -8.89 15.66 -46.02
C LEU A 361 -10.17 16.14 -45.32
N VAL A 362 -10.31 17.46 -45.17
CA VAL A 362 -11.49 18.10 -44.60
C VAL A 362 -11.98 19.19 -45.53
N VAL A 363 -13.28 19.21 -45.79
CA VAL A 363 -13.93 20.24 -46.59
C VAL A 363 -14.89 21.05 -45.74
N ASN A 364 -15.08 22.29 -46.13
CA ASN A 364 -16.23 23.06 -45.73
C ASN A 364 -17.51 22.33 -46.19
N LYS A 365 -18.51 22.22 -45.31
CA LYS A 365 -19.76 21.49 -45.62
C LYS A 365 -20.49 22.03 -46.86
N ASP A 366 -20.33 23.32 -47.15
CA ASP A 366 -20.96 23.97 -48.31
C ASP A 366 -20.42 23.42 -49.64
N ALA A 367 -19.24 22.78 -49.65
CA ALA A 367 -18.71 22.10 -50.83
C ALA A 367 -19.60 20.93 -51.30
N GLY A 368 -20.38 20.31 -50.40
CA GLY A 368 -21.33 19.25 -50.74
C GLY A 368 -20.68 17.91 -51.14
N VAL A 369 -19.43 17.65 -50.76
CA VAL A 369 -18.70 16.42 -51.11
C VAL A 369 -18.34 15.61 -49.86
N GLN A 370 -18.49 14.29 -49.94
CA GLN A 370 -18.14 13.36 -48.85
C GLN A 370 -17.08 12.32 -49.24
N ASP A 371 -16.86 12.14 -50.53
CA ASP A 371 -15.94 11.15 -51.08
C ASP A 371 -15.30 11.70 -52.35
N LEU A 372 -14.01 11.47 -52.52
CA LEU A 372 -13.24 11.84 -53.70
C LEU A 372 -12.39 10.67 -54.12
N SER A 373 -12.31 10.40 -55.42
CA SER A 373 -11.29 9.49 -55.90
C SER A 373 -9.90 10.08 -55.70
N LEU A 374 -8.88 9.23 -55.57
CA LEU A 374 -7.49 9.68 -55.45
C LEU A 374 -7.06 10.52 -56.66
N LYS A 375 -7.62 10.23 -57.85
CA LYS A 375 -7.42 11.04 -59.05
C LYS A 375 -8.01 12.45 -58.88
N GLN A 376 -9.24 12.57 -58.40
CA GLN A 376 -9.88 13.87 -58.18
C GLN A 376 -9.13 14.68 -57.12
N VAL A 377 -8.67 14.06 -56.03
CA VAL A 377 -7.82 14.73 -55.02
C VAL A 377 -6.59 15.36 -55.69
N ARG A 378 -5.89 14.60 -56.55
CA ARG A 378 -4.72 15.11 -57.29
C ARG A 378 -5.08 16.24 -58.24
N GLU A 379 -6.19 16.13 -58.95
CA GLU A 379 -6.65 17.15 -59.89
C GLU A 379 -7.07 18.45 -59.20
N ILE A 380 -7.69 18.35 -58.01
CA ILE A 380 -8.00 19.49 -57.15
C ILE A 380 -6.72 20.19 -56.69
N TYR A 381 -5.79 19.47 -56.06
CA TYR A 381 -4.56 20.07 -55.52
C TYR A 381 -3.61 20.63 -56.59
N THR A 382 -3.72 20.16 -57.83
CA THR A 382 -2.96 20.68 -58.98
C THR A 382 -3.71 21.78 -59.75
N GLY A 383 -4.90 22.18 -59.30
CA GLY A 383 -5.69 23.26 -59.90
C GLY A 383 -6.39 22.90 -61.22
N ARG A 384 -6.46 21.62 -61.58
CA ARG A 384 -7.21 21.16 -62.77
C ARG A 384 -8.71 21.10 -62.53
N VAL A 385 -9.10 20.70 -61.32
CA VAL A 385 -10.47 20.85 -60.84
C VAL A 385 -10.55 22.16 -60.08
N THR A 386 -11.39 23.07 -60.57
CA THR A 386 -11.50 24.45 -60.07
C THR A 386 -12.85 24.75 -59.43
N ASN A 387 -13.84 23.86 -59.59
CA ASN A 387 -15.17 23.99 -59.01
C ASN A 387 -15.70 22.62 -58.55
N TRP A 388 -16.33 22.57 -57.39
CA TRP A 388 -16.82 21.35 -56.76
C TRP A 388 -17.86 20.58 -57.61
N ARG A 389 -18.63 21.27 -58.46
CA ARG A 389 -19.59 20.62 -59.37
C ARG A 389 -18.93 19.67 -60.37
N GLN A 390 -17.64 19.86 -60.67
CA GLN A 390 -16.87 18.99 -61.57
C GLN A 390 -16.63 17.60 -60.97
N VAL A 391 -16.79 17.48 -59.65
CA VAL A 391 -16.59 16.23 -58.89
C VAL A 391 -17.84 15.84 -58.09
N GLY A 392 -19.00 16.38 -58.44
CA GLY A 392 -20.29 16.02 -57.85
C GLY A 392 -20.67 16.79 -56.58
N GLY A 393 -19.96 17.88 -56.25
CA GLY A 393 -20.32 18.80 -55.18
C GLY A 393 -21.22 19.95 -55.64
N ASN A 394 -21.36 20.95 -54.77
CA ASN A 394 -22.11 22.17 -55.04
C ASN A 394 -21.41 23.09 -56.05
N ASP A 395 -22.13 24.06 -56.64
CA ASP A 395 -21.53 25.04 -57.55
C ASP A 395 -20.74 26.12 -56.79
N LEU A 396 -19.57 25.74 -56.30
CA LEU A 396 -18.64 26.59 -55.58
C LEU A 396 -17.23 26.45 -56.13
N PRO A 397 -16.47 27.55 -56.27
CA PRO A 397 -15.03 27.47 -56.54
C PRO A 397 -14.29 26.70 -55.45
N VAL A 398 -13.24 25.98 -55.84
CA VAL A 398 -12.38 25.26 -54.91
C VAL A 398 -11.41 26.22 -54.25
N GLN A 399 -11.45 26.30 -52.92
CA GLN A 399 -10.49 27.05 -52.12
C GLN A 399 -9.54 26.08 -51.38
N LEU A 400 -8.24 26.19 -51.58
CA LEU A 400 -7.27 25.33 -50.91
C LEU A 400 -6.62 26.04 -49.73
N VAL A 401 -6.78 25.48 -48.54
CA VAL A 401 -6.04 25.88 -47.35
C VAL A 401 -4.96 24.83 -47.08
N SER A 402 -3.71 25.19 -47.27
CA SER A 402 -2.56 24.30 -47.12
C SER A 402 -1.71 24.69 -45.92
N ARG A 403 -0.89 23.76 -45.42
CA ARG A 403 0.17 24.10 -44.45
C ARG A 403 1.43 24.65 -45.15
N ASN A 404 2.21 25.45 -44.44
CA ASN A 404 3.54 25.92 -44.89
C ASN A 404 4.48 24.74 -45.25
N PRO A 405 5.52 24.94 -46.09
CA PRO A 405 6.42 23.87 -46.54
C PRO A 405 7.16 23.11 -45.43
N GLY A 406 7.23 23.66 -44.22
CA GLY A 406 7.85 23.02 -43.05
C GLY A 406 6.97 21.99 -42.32
N SER A 407 5.71 21.80 -42.74
CA SER A 407 4.78 20.82 -42.17
C SER A 407 5.05 19.42 -42.70
N GLY A 408 5.18 18.42 -41.81
CA GLY A 408 5.25 17.03 -42.26
C GLY A 408 3.88 16.47 -42.62
N THR A 409 2.77 16.94 -42.05
CA THR A 409 1.40 16.68 -42.56
C THR A 409 1.30 16.96 -44.06
N ARG A 410 1.78 18.14 -44.51
CA ARG A 410 1.83 18.51 -45.94
C ARG A 410 2.83 17.64 -46.69
N SER A 411 4.02 17.42 -46.13
CA SER A 411 5.04 16.60 -46.79
C SER A 411 4.50 15.19 -47.09
N THR A 412 3.78 14.60 -46.15
CA THR A 412 3.09 13.31 -46.27
C THR A 412 2.00 13.37 -47.33
N LEU A 413 1.14 14.40 -47.33
CA LEU A 413 0.13 14.60 -48.37
C LEU A 413 0.76 14.60 -49.77
N VAL A 414 1.79 15.42 -49.97
CA VAL A 414 2.46 15.55 -51.27
C VAL A 414 3.10 14.24 -51.70
N GLN A 415 3.81 13.57 -50.81
CA GLN A 415 4.56 12.37 -51.14
C GLN A 415 3.65 11.16 -51.39
N GLN A 416 2.70 10.89 -50.50
CA GLN A 416 1.90 9.67 -50.53
C GLN A 416 0.61 9.82 -51.34
N VAL A 417 -0.11 10.93 -51.16
CA VAL A 417 -1.43 11.13 -51.79
C VAL A 417 -1.25 11.74 -53.18
N LEU A 418 -0.50 12.84 -53.28
CA LEU A 418 -0.33 13.56 -54.55
C LEU A 418 0.71 12.91 -55.49
N GLY A 419 1.50 11.95 -55.00
CA GLY A 419 2.52 11.26 -55.78
C GLY A 419 3.66 12.19 -56.22
N GLY A 420 4.05 13.11 -55.35
CA GLY A 420 5.12 14.08 -55.59
C GLY A 420 4.76 15.22 -56.55
N LYS A 421 3.48 15.36 -56.94
CA LYS A 421 3.03 16.47 -57.80
C LYS A 421 3.12 17.81 -57.06
N GLU A 422 3.50 18.85 -57.80
CA GLU A 422 3.47 20.22 -57.30
C GLU A 422 2.02 20.68 -57.08
N LEU A 423 1.82 21.34 -55.95
CA LEU A 423 0.56 22.01 -55.63
C LEU A 423 0.39 23.22 -56.54
N MET A 424 -0.85 23.61 -56.85
CA MET A 424 -1.10 24.89 -57.51
C MET A 424 -0.46 26.05 -56.74
N GLU A 425 -0.10 27.13 -57.43
CA GLU A 425 0.54 28.28 -56.81
C GLU A 425 -0.34 28.91 -55.72
N VAL A 426 0.31 29.53 -54.74
CA VAL A 426 -0.39 30.31 -53.72
C VAL A 426 -0.92 31.56 -54.41
N THR A 427 -2.24 31.71 -54.40
CA THR A 427 -2.90 32.87 -55.01
C THR A 427 -3.08 34.01 -54.02
N GLU A 428 -3.23 33.68 -52.74
CA GLU A 428 -3.45 34.66 -51.67
C GLU A 428 -2.51 34.41 -50.49
N GLY A 429 -1.91 35.47 -49.96
CA GLY A 429 -1.02 35.40 -48.80
C GLY A 429 -1.74 35.23 -47.46
N ASP A 430 -3.01 35.67 -47.39
CA ASP A 430 -3.89 35.52 -46.24
C ASP A 430 -5.12 34.70 -46.67
N CYS A 431 -5.47 33.69 -45.89
CA CYS A 431 -6.63 32.85 -46.17
C CYS A 431 -7.97 33.60 -46.07
N VAL A 432 -8.03 34.70 -45.30
CA VAL A 432 -9.22 35.55 -45.25
C VAL A 432 -9.46 36.28 -46.58
N ALA A 433 -8.41 36.44 -47.40
CA ALA A 433 -8.50 37.09 -48.71
C ALA A 433 -8.91 36.15 -49.84
N LEU A 434 -9.18 34.86 -49.55
CA LEU A 434 -9.64 33.92 -50.58
C LEU A 434 -10.97 34.38 -51.18
N ASP A 435 -10.96 34.58 -52.50
CA ASP A 435 -12.07 35.11 -53.27
C ASP A 435 -13.07 34.00 -53.63
N GLY A 436 -14.27 34.03 -53.04
CA GLY A 436 -15.34 33.07 -53.28
C GLY A 436 -15.87 33.00 -54.73
N SER A 437 -15.40 33.86 -55.65
CA SER A 437 -15.79 33.85 -57.07
C SER A 437 -14.86 33.06 -58.00
N ARG A 438 -13.66 32.67 -57.53
CA ARG A 438 -12.65 31.95 -58.34
C ARG A 438 -11.86 30.96 -57.47
N PRO A 439 -11.24 29.92 -58.05
CA PRO A 439 -10.40 29.01 -57.28
C PRO A 439 -9.19 29.75 -56.70
N GLY A 440 -8.76 29.35 -55.51
CA GLY A 440 -7.66 29.99 -54.81
C GLY A 440 -6.91 29.04 -53.88
N ARG A 441 -5.73 29.47 -53.45
CA ARG A 441 -4.90 28.77 -52.47
C ARG A 441 -4.18 29.74 -51.55
N CYS A 442 -4.22 29.45 -50.25
CA CYS A 442 -3.43 30.12 -49.22
C CYS A 442 -2.63 29.09 -48.38
N GLU A 443 -1.70 29.56 -47.55
CA GLU A 443 -0.94 28.71 -46.63
C GLU A 443 -0.98 29.23 -45.18
N VAL A 444 -1.04 28.32 -44.20
CA VAL A 444 -1.05 28.63 -42.77
C VAL A 444 -0.01 27.85 -41.96
N GLY A 445 0.30 28.38 -40.78
CA GLY A 445 1.40 27.91 -39.93
C GLY A 445 1.14 26.61 -39.17
N ASP A 446 -0.08 26.37 -38.72
CA ASP A 446 -0.45 25.29 -37.80
C ASP A 446 -1.77 24.59 -38.19
N THR A 447 -2.06 23.47 -37.52
CA THR A 447 -3.25 22.65 -37.80
C THR A 447 -4.54 23.36 -37.39
N GLY A 448 -4.58 24.03 -36.23
CA GLY A 448 -5.79 24.70 -35.75
C GLY A 448 -6.23 25.80 -36.70
N THR A 449 -5.31 26.70 -37.06
CA THR A 449 -5.56 27.77 -38.03
C THR A 449 -6.06 27.24 -39.38
N LEU A 450 -5.54 26.09 -39.84
CA LEU A 450 -6.03 25.45 -41.07
C LEU A 450 -7.49 25.02 -40.94
N LEU A 451 -7.82 24.30 -39.86
CA LEU A 451 -9.17 23.78 -39.63
C LEU A 451 -10.19 24.91 -39.47
N ASP A 452 -9.80 26.01 -38.83
CA ASP A 452 -10.64 27.20 -38.66
C ASP A 452 -10.86 27.91 -40.00
N ALA A 453 -9.80 28.09 -40.80
CA ALA A 453 -9.92 28.70 -42.13
C ALA A 453 -10.80 27.86 -43.08
N VAL A 454 -10.70 26.53 -43.05
CA VAL A 454 -11.58 25.65 -43.84
C VAL A 454 -13.03 25.77 -43.39
N ALA A 455 -13.29 25.78 -42.07
CA ALA A 455 -14.65 25.91 -41.56
C ALA A 455 -15.28 27.28 -41.90
N ALA A 456 -14.48 28.34 -41.92
CA ALA A 456 -14.96 29.70 -42.22
C ALA A 456 -15.15 30.00 -43.72
N THR A 457 -14.57 29.19 -44.61
CA THR A 457 -14.49 29.51 -46.04
C THR A 457 -15.33 28.54 -46.88
N PRO A 458 -16.46 28.97 -47.47
CA PRO A 458 -17.26 28.14 -48.36
C PRO A 458 -16.42 27.57 -49.53
N GLY A 459 -16.59 26.28 -49.80
CA GLY A 459 -15.82 25.58 -50.84
C GLY A 459 -14.36 25.31 -50.46
N ALA A 460 -13.93 25.52 -49.21
CA ALA A 460 -12.57 25.21 -48.80
C ALA A 460 -12.31 23.72 -48.61
N LEU A 461 -11.09 23.31 -48.96
CA LEU A 461 -10.49 22.01 -48.70
C LEU A 461 -9.15 22.21 -47.99
N GLY A 462 -8.95 21.47 -46.91
CA GLY A 462 -7.68 21.39 -46.20
C GLY A 462 -7.36 19.96 -45.79
N HIS A 463 -6.29 19.82 -45.01
CA HIS A 463 -5.77 18.53 -44.57
C HIS A 463 -5.32 18.59 -43.11
N SER A 464 -5.55 17.52 -42.36
CA SER A 464 -5.19 17.44 -40.94
C SER A 464 -5.11 15.98 -40.47
N GLU A 465 -4.58 15.79 -39.29
CA GLU A 465 -4.59 14.60 -38.48
C GLU A 465 -6.03 14.24 -38.11
N VAL A 466 -6.40 12.96 -38.15
CA VAL A 466 -7.78 12.54 -37.81
C VAL A 466 -8.17 13.02 -36.41
N GLY A 467 -7.27 12.91 -35.42
CA GLY A 467 -7.51 13.32 -34.04
C GLY A 467 -8.01 14.75 -33.88
N ALA A 468 -7.42 15.71 -34.59
CA ALA A 468 -7.78 17.13 -34.52
C ALA A 468 -9.18 17.43 -35.09
N THR A 469 -9.76 16.50 -35.85
CA THR A 469 -11.08 16.65 -36.47
C THR A 469 -12.19 15.95 -35.69
N LEU A 470 -11.86 15.10 -34.70
CA LEU A 470 -12.84 14.27 -34.00
C LEU A 470 -13.88 15.08 -33.20
N THR A 471 -13.50 16.28 -32.75
CA THR A 471 -14.35 17.17 -31.97
C THR A 471 -14.92 18.33 -32.80
N ARG A 472 -14.75 18.30 -34.13
CA ARG A 472 -15.19 19.37 -35.05
C ARG A 472 -16.44 18.88 -35.79
N ASP A 473 -17.58 19.47 -35.48
CA ASP A 473 -18.84 19.17 -36.14
C ASP A 473 -19.11 20.08 -37.34
N ASP A 474 -18.37 21.17 -37.51
CA ASP A 474 -18.48 22.18 -38.58
C ASP A 474 -17.69 21.85 -39.86
N LEU A 475 -16.97 20.73 -39.86
CA LEU A 475 -16.17 20.25 -40.98
C LEU A 475 -16.70 18.91 -41.51
N GLN A 476 -16.50 18.65 -42.81
CA GLN A 476 -16.78 17.36 -43.43
C GLN A 476 -15.47 16.64 -43.75
N ARG A 477 -15.22 15.50 -43.12
CA ARG A 477 -14.11 14.61 -43.50
C ARG A 477 -14.41 13.93 -44.83
N VAL A 478 -13.44 13.90 -45.73
CA VAL A 478 -13.59 13.33 -47.07
C VAL A 478 -12.97 11.93 -47.10
N ARG A 479 -13.75 10.98 -47.61
CA ARG A 479 -13.24 9.64 -47.94
C ARG A 479 -12.41 9.68 -49.22
N ILE A 480 -11.43 8.80 -49.33
CA ILE A 480 -10.59 8.66 -50.52
C ILE A 480 -10.88 7.29 -51.14
N ASP A 481 -11.35 7.29 -52.39
CA ASP A 481 -11.78 6.08 -53.11
C ASP A 481 -12.81 5.24 -52.31
N GLY A 482 -13.72 5.90 -51.58
CA GLY A 482 -14.72 5.26 -50.73
C GLY A 482 -14.22 4.86 -49.33
N TYR A 483 -12.92 4.97 -49.05
CA TYR A 483 -12.34 4.59 -47.76
C TYR A 483 -12.23 5.77 -46.80
N ALA A 484 -12.69 5.57 -45.56
CA ALA A 484 -12.49 6.51 -44.47
C ALA A 484 -11.08 6.40 -43.88
N ALA A 485 -10.59 7.49 -43.32
CA ALA A 485 -9.31 7.55 -42.60
C ALA A 485 -9.36 6.72 -41.30
N THR A 486 -9.12 5.42 -41.43
CA THR A 486 -9.21 4.42 -40.36
C THR A 486 -7.94 3.56 -40.34
N LEU A 487 -7.66 2.92 -39.20
CA LEU A 487 -6.49 2.05 -39.07
C LEU A 487 -6.63 0.82 -39.97
N GLU A 488 -7.82 0.21 -39.99
CA GLU A 488 -8.16 -0.90 -40.88
C GLU A 488 -7.91 -0.55 -42.35
N GLY A 489 -8.41 0.61 -42.80
CA GLY A 489 -8.16 1.07 -44.17
C GLY A 489 -6.67 1.30 -44.49
N ALA A 490 -5.86 1.70 -43.50
CA ALA A 490 -4.42 1.84 -43.68
C ALA A 490 -3.70 0.48 -43.71
N ASP A 491 -4.09 -0.46 -42.84
CA ASP A 491 -3.55 -1.84 -42.77
C ASP A 491 -3.87 -2.65 -44.03
N ASP A 492 -5.05 -2.45 -44.61
CA ASP A 492 -5.47 -3.07 -45.88
C ASP A 492 -4.85 -2.41 -47.12
N GLY A 493 -4.10 -1.30 -46.93
CA GLY A 493 -3.51 -0.51 -48.02
C GLY A 493 -4.52 0.27 -48.85
N ALA A 494 -5.79 0.29 -48.44
CA ALA A 494 -6.89 0.95 -49.15
C ALA A 494 -6.93 2.46 -48.92
N TYR A 495 -6.44 2.95 -47.78
CA TYR A 495 -6.39 4.37 -47.44
C TYR A 495 -4.93 4.87 -47.40
N PRO A 496 -4.53 5.80 -48.30
CA PRO A 496 -3.12 6.10 -48.52
C PRO A 496 -2.53 7.18 -47.60
N TYR A 497 -3.35 7.88 -46.80
CA TYR A 497 -2.91 9.09 -46.11
C TYR A 497 -2.60 8.85 -44.62
N TRP A 498 -1.41 8.31 -44.36
CA TRP A 498 -0.94 7.95 -43.02
C TRP A 498 0.58 8.11 -42.88
N GLN A 499 1.09 8.31 -41.67
CA GLN A 499 2.54 8.41 -41.45
C GLN A 499 2.95 7.90 -40.08
N THR A 500 4.21 7.49 -39.97
CA THR A 500 4.85 7.28 -38.67
C THR A 500 5.23 8.61 -38.03
N GLU A 501 4.78 8.83 -36.79
CA GLU A 501 5.27 9.87 -35.90
C GLU A 501 6.59 9.43 -35.29
N TYR A 502 7.61 10.29 -35.40
CA TYR A 502 8.93 10.05 -34.85
C TYR A 502 9.25 11.04 -33.75
N ALA A 503 9.86 10.57 -32.67
CA ALA A 503 10.68 11.39 -31.80
C ALA A 503 12.13 11.29 -32.28
N TYR A 504 12.72 12.41 -32.66
CA TYR A 504 14.13 12.48 -33.05
C TYR A 504 15.00 12.89 -31.85
N THR A 505 16.10 12.17 -31.69
CA THR A 505 17.21 12.54 -30.81
C THR A 505 18.37 13.06 -31.66
N TYR A 506 19.26 13.87 -31.07
CA TYR A 506 20.59 14.07 -31.62
C TYR A 506 21.50 13.03 -30.98
N GLY A 507 22.10 12.12 -31.76
CA GLY A 507 22.85 10.98 -31.21
C GLY A 507 22.02 10.07 -30.30
N GLU A 508 22.68 9.20 -29.54
CA GLU A 508 22.05 8.34 -28.53
C GLU A 508 22.04 9.02 -27.16
N PRO A 509 20.87 9.40 -26.61
CA PRO A 509 20.81 10.02 -25.29
C PRO A 509 21.29 9.05 -24.19
N PRO A 510 21.94 9.53 -23.12
CA PRO A 510 22.25 8.68 -21.95
C PRO A 510 21.00 8.00 -21.42
N ALA A 511 21.09 6.73 -21.01
CA ALA A 511 19.93 5.92 -20.64
C ALA A 511 19.15 6.47 -19.43
N ASP A 512 19.85 7.17 -18.53
CA ASP A 512 19.36 7.83 -17.32
C ASP A 512 18.89 9.28 -17.56
N SER A 513 19.01 9.79 -18.79
CA SER A 513 18.61 11.15 -19.14
C SER A 513 17.10 11.35 -19.20
N ILE A 514 16.66 12.60 -19.04
CA ILE A 514 15.23 12.96 -19.17
C ILE A 514 14.68 12.69 -20.57
N ALA A 515 15.48 12.85 -21.63
CA ALA A 515 15.07 12.48 -22.98
C ALA A 515 14.80 10.97 -23.10
N ALA A 516 15.68 10.13 -22.56
CA ALA A 516 15.49 8.67 -22.58
C ALA A 516 14.30 8.24 -21.70
N GLY A 517 14.14 8.83 -20.51
CA GLY A 517 12.99 8.60 -19.63
C GLY A 517 11.66 8.95 -20.29
N PHE A 518 11.57 10.12 -20.93
CA PHE A 518 10.36 10.55 -21.62
C PHE A 518 10.02 9.66 -22.83
N LEU A 519 11.02 9.18 -23.58
CA LEU A 519 10.80 8.21 -24.67
C LEU A 519 10.26 6.87 -24.15
N ARG A 520 10.79 6.36 -23.03
CA ARG A 520 10.26 5.15 -22.38
C ARG A 520 8.83 5.37 -21.87
N TYR A 521 8.56 6.54 -21.29
CA TYR A 521 7.22 6.90 -20.86
C TYR A 521 6.22 6.88 -22.02
N LEU A 522 6.55 7.46 -23.18
CA LEU A 522 5.68 7.39 -24.36
C LEU A 522 5.44 5.95 -24.85
N ALA A 523 6.39 5.04 -24.61
CA ALA A 523 6.29 3.63 -24.95
C ALA A 523 5.62 2.77 -23.86
N ASN A 524 5.29 3.33 -22.69
CA ASN A 524 4.61 2.63 -21.60
C ASN A 524 3.08 2.76 -21.70
N GLU A 525 2.32 2.07 -20.85
CA GLU A 525 0.86 2.03 -20.94
C GLU A 525 0.20 3.42 -20.87
N VAL A 526 0.63 4.30 -19.95
CA VAL A 526 0.05 5.66 -19.83
C VAL A 526 0.36 6.48 -21.08
N GLY A 527 1.59 6.40 -21.60
CA GLY A 527 1.95 7.05 -22.87
C GLY A 527 1.14 6.52 -24.05
N LYS A 528 0.95 5.20 -24.14
CA LYS A 528 0.11 4.55 -25.17
C LYS A 528 -1.34 4.99 -25.09
N ASP A 529 -1.92 5.10 -23.90
CA ASP A 529 -3.29 5.56 -23.73
C ASP A 529 -3.49 6.99 -24.23
N ILE A 530 -2.52 7.89 -23.96
CA ILE A 530 -2.55 9.26 -24.47
C ILE A 530 -2.50 9.27 -26.00
N LEU A 531 -1.65 8.43 -26.61
CA LEU A 531 -1.57 8.29 -28.06
C LEU A 531 -2.91 7.82 -28.66
N ARG A 532 -3.53 6.78 -28.09
CA ARG A 532 -4.83 6.23 -28.53
C ARG A 532 -5.95 7.27 -28.40
N ALA A 533 -6.02 7.97 -27.27
CA ALA A 533 -7.04 8.98 -27.01
C ALA A 533 -7.02 10.14 -28.01
N GLN A 534 -5.86 10.42 -28.60
CA GLN A 534 -5.68 11.46 -29.62
C GLN A 534 -5.79 10.90 -31.06
N GLY A 535 -6.19 9.64 -31.23
CA GLY A 535 -6.43 9.03 -32.54
C GLY A 535 -5.18 8.45 -33.22
N HIS A 536 -4.11 8.21 -32.47
CA HIS A 536 -2.88 7.57 -32.96
C HIS A 536 -2.76 6.12 -32.49
N ARG A 537 -2.11 5.28 -33.29
CA ARG A 537 -1.84 3.88 -32.92
C ARG A 537 -0.39 3.75 -32.45
N PRO A 538 -0.11 3.40 -31.19
CA PRO A 538 1.25 3.18 -30.73
C PRO A 538 2.00 2.16 -31.58
N CYS A 539 3.26 2.43 -31.93
CA CYS A 539 4.04 1.53 -32.79
C CYS A 539 4.16 0.12 -32.20
N ALA A 540 4.24 0.02 -30.87
CA ALA A 540 4.32 -1.24 -30.14
C ALA A 540 3.11 -2.18 -30.36
N GLU A 541 2.00 -1.66 -30.86
CA GLU A 541 0.75 -2.39 -31.07
C GLU A 541 0.47 -2.72 -32.54
N LEU A 542 1.39 -2.40 -33.44
CA LEU A 542 1.34 -2.79 -34.85
C LEU A 542 1.95 -4.17 -35.04
N ALA A 543 1.55 -4.88 -36.10
CA ALA A 543 2.10 -6.21 -36.40
C ALA A 543 3.62 -6.20 -36.65
N LYS A 544 4.17 -5.07 -37.11
CA LYS A 544 5.61 -4.84 -37.32
C LYS A 544 6.09 -3.63 -36.50
N PRO A 545 6.27 -3.75 -35.18
CA PRO A 545 6.52 -2.60 -34.29
C PRO A 545 7.76 -1.76 -34.65
N LEU A 546 8.82 -2.42 -35.12
CA LEU A 546 10.08 -1.76 -35.47
C LEU A 546 9.97 -0.89 -36.72
N LEU A 547 9.08 -1.26 -37.64
CA LEU A 547 8.83 -0.47 -38.85
C LEU A 547 7.82 0.64 -38.59
N CYS A 548 6.94 0.44 -37.60
CA CYS A 548 5.82 1.31 -37.28
C CYS A 548 5.01 1.71 -38.52
N ARG A 549 4.69 0.72 -39.33
CA ARG A 549 3.93 0.85 -40.56
C ARG A 549 2.76 -0.15 -40.55
N PRO A 550 1.69 0.14 -41.31
CA PRO A 550 0.66 -0.83 -41.59
C PRO A 550 1.25 -2.06 -42.28
N THR A 551 0.53 -3.18 -42.21
CA THR A 551 1.05 -4.52 -42.57
C THR A 551 1.53 -4.70 -44.00
#